data_AF-D8UGZ2-F1
#
_entry.id   AF-D8UGZ2-F1
#
_cell.length_a   1.000
_cell.length_b   1.000
_cell.length_c   1.000
_cell.angle_alpha   90.00
_cell.angle_beta   90.00
_cell.angle_gamma   90.00
#
_symmetry.space_group_name_H-M   'P 1'
#
loop_
_entity.id
_entity.type
_entity.pdbx_description
1 polymer ?
#
loop_
_entity_poly.entity_id
_entity_poly.type
_entity_poly.pdbx_seq_one_letter_code
_entity_poly.pdbx_strand_id
1 'polypeptide(L)'
;MFQVVYDNGDVEVVSVSELRNCVAPTRPSAKKAMAGISEAKEHPCSGPFELHTTKGVSQALARVMPGEHNPSKVKALVTAGSKGIMRKDPVRAEDVSVLTQAVAVGCVGSVFIPWKWDEKAMQQLQEGACTVRYMPDKATLYAAQPQSFAKARSDGVAMPIIGLDISEEVMDVVLPVACQHAEVAVIAAVPRTYITQADPARLDWLRAVQREGRLSILEVGTKFWLVVFSNALWKRALVKDTTRAIQLL
;
A
#
# COMPACT_ATOMS: atom_id res chain seq x y z
N MET A 1 -26.23 11.90 17.50
CA MET A 1 -25.33 12.71 18.33
C MET A 1 -24.26 11.77 18.86
N PHE A 2 -22.99 12.15 18.77
CA PHE A 2 -21.85 11.35 19.19
C PHE A 2 -21.06 12.12 20.25
N GLN A 3 -20.47 11.41 21.21
CA GLN A 3 -19.55 11.97 22.19
C GLN A 3 -18.12 11.81 21.68
N VAL A 4 -17.40 12.92 21.54
CA VAL A 4 -15.97 12.95 21.27
C VAL A 4 -15.28 13.24 22.59
N VAL A 5 -14.36 12.34 22.98
CA VAL A 5 -13.55 12.48 24.19
C VAL A 5 -12.14 12.87 23.77
N TYR A 6 -11.67 14.01 24.24
CA TYR A 6 -10.33 14.53 23.96
C TYR A 6 -9.31 13.96 24.95
N ASP A 7 -8.03 13.98 24.58
CA ASP A 7 -6.93 13.44 25.41
C ASP A 7 -6.77 14.17 26.76
N ASN A 8 -7.33 15.38 26.90
CA ASN A 8 -7.35 16.14 28.15
C ASN A 8 -8.55 15.80 29.05
N GLY A 9 -9.42 14.86 28.64
CA GLY A 9 -10.60 14.43 29.38
C GLY A 9 -11.88 15.23 29.10
N ASP A 10 -11.83 16.24 28.23
CA ASP A 10 -13.03 16.99 27.84
C ASP A 10 -13.93 16.14 26.93
N VAL A 11 -15.25 16.29 27.11
CA VAL A 11 -16.26 15.57 26.33
C VAL A 11 -17.16 16.55 25.62
N GLU A 12 -17.18 16.48 24.29
CA GLU A 12 -18.06 17.28 23.44
C GLU A 12 -19.10 16.39 22.75
N VAL A 13 -20.35 16.85 22.71
CA VAL A 13 -21.44 16.15 22.02
C VAL A 13 -21.69 16.82 20.67
N VAL A 14 -21.35 16.12 19.59
CA VAL A 14 -21.44 16.63 18.22
C VAL A 14 -22.46 15.86 17.37
N SER A 15 -23.09 16.57 16.45
CA SER A 15 -23.96 16.00 15.42
C SER A 15 -23.16 15.30 14.31
N VAL A 16 -23.81 14.45 13.52
CA VAL A 16 -23.18 13.76 12.37
C VAL A 16 -22.59 14.77 11.37
N SER A 17 -23.24 15.92 11.22
CA SER A 17 -22.83 17.00 10.30
C SER A 17 -21.57 17.71 10.78
N GLU A 18 -21.43 17.93 12.09
CA GLU A 18 -20.25 18.56 12.70
C GLU A 18 -19.05 17.61 12.70
N LEU A 19 -19.28 16.32 12.90
CA LEU A 19 -18.24 15.28 12.83
C LEU A 19 -17.57 15.21 11.45
N ARG A 20 -18.31 15.52 10.38
CA ARG A 20 -17.76 15.64 9.02
C ARG A 20 -16.89 16.89 8.83
N ASN A 21 -17.17 17.97 9.56
CA ASN A 21 -16.43 19.23 9.49
C ASN A 21 -15.17 19.22 10.37
N CYS A 22 -15.13 18.43 11.45
CA CYS A 22 -13.92 18.20 12.25
C CYS A 22 -12.85 17.36 11.54
N VAL A 23 -13.19 16.73 10.39
CA VAL A 23 -12.25 15.97 9.54
C VAL A 23 -11.67 16.83 8.40
N ALA A 24 -12.08 18.11 8.29
CA ALA A 24 -11.36 19.06 7.45
C ALA A 24 -10.01 19.38 8.11
N PRO A 25 -8.88 19.32 7.37
CA PRO A 25 -7.57 19.49 7.96
C PRO A 25 -7.41 20.95 8.41
N THR A 26 -7.55 21.20 9.71
CA THR A 26 -6.84 22.30 10.35
C THR A 26 -5.36 22.13 10.00
N ARG A 27 -4.86 22.96 9.08
CA ARG A 27 -3.45 23.03 8.69
C ARG A 27 -2.59 22.95 9.97
N PRO A 28 -1.85 21.86 10.20
CA PRO A 28 -0.89 21.86 11.29
C PRO A 28 0.19 22.88 10.92
N SER A 29 0.36 23.91 11.75
CA SER A 29 1.55 24.75 11.65
C SER A 29 2.77 23.83 11.76
N ALA A 30 3.60 23.83 10.72
CA ALA A 30 4.65 22.84 10.44
C ALA A 30 5.79 22.78 11.49
N LYS A 31 5.67 23.46 12.64
CA LYS A 31 6.73 23.59 13.64
C LYS A 31 6.51 22.80 14.94
N LYS A 32 5.32 22.25 15.23
CA LYS A 32 5.07 21.53 16.50
C LYS A 32 4.86 20.02 16.39
N ALA A 33 4.65 19.46 15.20
CA ALA A 33 4.49 18.00 15.03
C ALA A 33 5.82 17.22 14.89
N MET A 34 6.96 17.91 14.72
CA MET A 34 8.28 17.25 14.54
C MET A 34 9.00 16.91 15.86
N ALA A 35 8.49 17.32 17.03
CA ALA A 35 9.19 17.13 18.30
C ALA A 35 8.91 15.79 19.00
N GLY A 36 7.94 15.00 18.52
CA GLY A 36 7.49 13.76 19.20
C GLY A 36 7.78 12.45 18.48
N ILE A 37 8.33 12.47 17.27
CA ILE A 37 8.69 11.26 16.50
C ILE A 37 10.22 11.28 16.29
N SER A 38 10.96 11.44 17.38
CA SER A 38 12.40 11.18 17.41
C SER A 38 12.59 9.73 17.82
N GLU A 39 13.41 9.02 17.05
CA GLU A 39 13.78 7.61 17.20
C GLU A 39 12.77 6.59 16.65
N ALA A 40 12.51 6.67 15.34
CA ALA A 40 12.24 5.46 14.59
C ALA A 40 13.48 4.55 14.71
N LYS A 41 13.44 3.60 15.65
CA LYS A 41 14.36 2.45 15.67
C LYS A 41 14.47 1.92 14.24
N GLU A 42 15.69 1.80 13.72
CA GLU A 42 15.93 1.27 12.39
C GLU A 42 15.11 -0.01 12.20
N HIS A 43 14.10 0.07 11.34
CA HIS A 43 13.25 -1.07 11.06
C HIS A 43 14.15 -2.18 10.51
N PRO A 44 13.98 -3.46 10.91
CA PRO A 44 14.82 -4.57 10.45
C PRO A 44 14.84 -4.77 8.92
N CYS A 45 14.06 -3.98 8.17
CA CYS A 45 13.91 -3.92 6.72
C CYS A 45 14.57 -2.69 6.01
N SER A 46 15.36 -1.86 6.72
CA SER A 46 15.88 -0.56 6.25
C SER A 46 16.99 -0.57 5.17
N GLY A 47 17.69 -1.70 5.00
CA GLY A 47 18.84 -1.84 4.09
C GLY A 47 18.45 -2.02 2.61
N PRO A 48 19.29 -1.61 1.63
CA PRO A 48 18.97 -1.71 0.21
C PRO A 48 18.86 -3.17 -0.23
N PHE A 49 17.93 -3.44 -1.14
CA PHE A 49 17.79 -4.77 -1.74
C PHE A 49 18.62 -4.89 -3.00
N GLU A 50 19.42 -5.95 -3.05
CA GLU A 50 20.19 -6.31 -4.23
C GLU A 50 19.38 -7.30 -5.07
N LEU A 51 18.61 -6.80 -6.04
CA LEU A 51 17.71 -7.66 -6.84
C LEU A 51 18.29 -8.10 -8.19
N HIS A 52 19.60 -7.94 -8.40
CA HIS A 52 20.30 -8.35 -9.63
C HIS A 52 21.13 -9.63 -9.47
N THR A 53 21.21 -10.18 -8.25
CA THR A 53 21.89 -11.46 -7.97
C THR A 53 20.96 -12.43 -7.25
N THR A 54 21.13 -13.73 -7.51
CA THR A 54 20.37 -14.79 -6.83
C THR A 54 20.49 -14.67 -5.32
N LYS A 55 21.71 -14.42 -4.82
CA LYS A 55 21.98 -14.27 -3.38
C LYS A 55 21.22 -13.08 -2.79
N GLY A 56 21.29 -11.91 -3.43
CA GLY A 56 20.61 -10.71 -2.97
C GLY A 56 19.09 -10.85 -2.99
N VAL A 57 18.53 -11.48 -4.03
CA VAL A 57 17.10 -11.81 -4.11
C VAL A 57 16.66 -12.74 -2.98
N SER A 58 17.40 -13.83 -2.74
CA SER A 58 17.06 -14.77 -1.67
C SER A 58 17.11 -14.10 -0.29
N GLN A 59 18.09 -13.22 -0.05
CA GLN A 59 18.18 -12.43 1.17
C GLN A 59 17.01 -11.44 1.30
N ALA A 60 16.63 -10.77 0.22
CA ALA A 60 15.49 -9.85 0.21
C ALA A 60 14.18 -10.56 0.55
N LEU A 61 13.90 -11.69 -0.11
CA LEU A 61 12.72 -12.51 0.13
C LEU A 61 12.67 -13.05 1.56
N ALA A 62 13.75 -13.66 2.04
CA ALA A 62 13.84 -14.18 3.41
C ALA A 62 13.57 -13.11 4.48
N ARG A 63 13.89 -11.84 4.18
CA ARG A 63 13.69 -10.70 5.08
C ARG A 63 12.24 -10.22 5.14
N VAL A 64 11.55 -10.19 4.00
CA VAL A 64 10.24 -9.50 3.87
C VAL A 64 9.04 -10.44 3.74
N MET A 65 9.29 -11.66 3.28
CA MET A 65 8.28 -12.71 3.09
C MET A 65 8.92 -14.06 3.42
N PRO A 66 9.26 -14.33 4.69
CA PRO A 66 9.99 -15.54 5.06
C PRO A 66 9.18 -16.80 4.72
N GLY A 67 9.87 -17.83 4.25
CA GLY A 67 9.27 -19.13 3.93
C GLY A 67 9.91 -19.79 2.72
N GLU A 68 9.27 -20.86 2.23
CA GLU A 68 9.70 -21.56 1.04
C GLU A 68 9.24 -20.84 -0.23
N HIS A 69 10.22 -20.47 -1.06
CA HIS A 69 9.98 -19.85 -2.36
C HIS A 69 10.34 -20.78 -3.52
N ASN A 70 9.55 -20.72 -4.58
CA ASN A 70 9.84 -21.46 -5.80
C ASN A 70 11.17 -21.00 -6.43
N PRO A 71 12.11 -21.90 -6.78
CA PRO A 71 13.40 -21.50 -7.39
C PRO A 71 13.24 -20.69 -8.69
N SER A 72 12.18 -20.96 -9.45
CA SER A 72 11.82 -20.18 -10.65
C SER A 72 11.50 -18.72 -10.35
N LYS A 73 10.93 -18.42 -9.17
CA LYS A 73 10.63 -17.06 -8.71
C LYS A 73 11.91 -16.27 -8.47
N VAL A 74 12.90 -16.87 -7.82
CA VAL A 74 14.21 -16.23 -7.60
C VAL A 74 14.83 -15.83 -8.94
N LYS A 75 14.85 -16.74 -9.92
CA LYS A 75 15.36 -16.45 -11.27
C LYS A 75 14.56 -15.36 -11.99
N ALA A 76 13.23 -15.37 -11.86
CA ALA A 76 12.35 -14.37 -12.45
C ALA A 76 12.61 -12.98 -11.82
N LEU A 77 12.76 -12.90 -10.50
CA LEU A 77 13.07 -11.66 -9.79
C LEU A 77 14.44 -11.11 -10.17
N VAL A 78 15.48 -11.95 -10.24
CA VAL A 78 16.81 -11.55 -10.72
C VAL A 78 16.72 -10.99 -12.13
N THR A 79 15.96 -11.64 -13.00
CA THR A 79 15.77 -11.19 -14.39
C THR A 79 15.05 -9.84 -14.44
N ALA A 80 13.99 -9.67 -13.65
CA ALA A 80 13.25 -8.42 -13.56
C ALA A 80 14.11 -7.28 -13.00
N GLY A 81 14.87 -7.53 -11.94
CA GLY A 81 15.81 -6.58 -11.36
C GLY A 81 16.91 -6.16 -12.33
N SER A 82 17.54 -7.11 -13.01
CA SER A 82 18.60 -6.85 -14.00
C SER A 82 18.11 -6.12 -15.25
N LYS A 83 16.87 -6.39 -15.70
CA LYS A 83 16.27 -5.70 -16.85
C LYS A 83 15.55 -4.41 -16.48
N GLY A 84 15.41 -4.11 -15.19
CA GLY A 84 14.57 -3.00 -14.71
C GLY A 84 13.08 -3.16 -15.06
N ILE A 85 12.61 -4.39 -15.33
CA ILE A 85 11.21 -4.62 -15.68
C ILE A 85 10.37 -4.43 -14.44
N MET A 86 9.58 -3.36 -14.45
CA MET A 86 8.75 -2.96 -13.31
C MET A 86 7.28 -3.13 -13.51
N ARG A 87 6.79 -2.90 -14.72
CA ARG A 87 5.37 -2.96 -15.02
C ARG A 87 5.14 -3.89 -16.18
N LYS A 88 4.10 -4.72 -16.06
CA LYS A 88 3.68 -5.61 -17.13
C LYS A 88 2.32 -5.20 -17.66
N ASP A 89 1.38 -4.89 -16.76
CA ASP A 89 0.00 -4.54 -17.11
C ASP A 89 -0.46 -3.30 -16.36
N PRO A 90 -0.57 -2.13 -17.01
CA PRO A 90 -0.93 -0.89 -16.35
C PRO A 90 -2.30 -0.97 -15.68
N VAL A 91 -2.46 -0.24 -14.57
CA VAL A 91 -3.76 -0.04 -13.90
C VAL A 91 -4.67 0.80 -14.78
N ARG A 92 -5.89 0.32 -15.03
CA ARG A 92 -6.89 1.02 -15.86
C ARG A 92 -7.90 1.77 -15.00
N ALA A 93 -8.59 2.74 -15.59
CA ALA A 93 -9.65 3.49 -14.91
C ALA A 93 -10.79 2.58 -14.44
N GLU A 94 -11.18 1.57 -15.22
CA GLU A 94 -12.17 0.57 -14.80
C GLU A 94 -11.75 -0.18 -13.52
N ASP A 95 -10.46 -0.52 -13.40
CA ASP A 95 -9.91 -1.19 -12.23
C ASP A 95 -10.03 -0.30 -10.98
N VAL A 96 -9.69 0.98 -11.14
CA VAL A 96 -9.77 1.99 -10.07
C VAL A 96 -11.21 2.25 -9.64
N SER A 97 -12.16 2.25 -10.59
CA SER A 97 -13.58 2.45 -10.26
C SER A 97 -14.10 1.36 -9.31
N VAL A 98 -13.74 0.10 -9.53
CA VAL A 98 -14.12 -0.98 -8.60
C VAL A 98 -13.46 -0.80 -7.23
N LEU A 99 -12.19 -0.39 -7.20
CA LEU A 99 -11.49 -0.11 -5.94
C LEU A 99 -12.19 1.00 -5.14
N THR A 100 -12.53 2.14 -5.77
CA THR A 100 -13.15 3.28 -5.07
C THR A 100 -14.61 3.03 -4.73
N GLN A 101 -15.29 2.10 -5.42
CA GLN A 101 -16.59 1.60 -5.02
C GLN A 101 -16.51 0.75 -3.74
N ALA A 102 -15.48 -0.08 -3.60
CA ALA A 102 -15.30 -0.98 -2.45
C ALA A 102 -14.63 -0.33 -1.24
N VAL A 103 -13.72 0.61 -1.47
CA VAL A 103 -12.89 1.26 -0.43
C VAL A 103 -13.07 2.77 -0.52
N ALA A 104 -13.33 3.41 0.61
CA ALA A 104 -13.47 4.86 0.73
C ALA A 104 -12.11 5.59 0.66
N VAL A 105 -11.36 5.41 -0.44
CA VAL A 105 -10.02 5.97 -0.65
C VAL A 105 -10.02 7.50 -0.47
N GLY A 106 -11.11 8.17 -0.87
CA GLY A 106 -11.35 9.61 -0.68
C GLY A 106 -11.24 10.10 0.75
N CYS A 107 -11.63 9.28 1.73
CA CYS A 107 -11.58 9.67 3.14
C CYS A 107 -10.15 9.77 3.69
N VAL A 108 -9.16 9.26 2.95
CA VAL A 108 -7.75 9.26 3.35
C VAL A 108 -6.98 10.47 2.77
N GLY A 109 -7.60 11.21 1.85
CA GLY A 109 -7.12 12.50 1.35
C GLY A 109 -5.96 12.44 0.35
N SER A 110 -5.12 11.40 0.36
CA SER A 110 -4.07 11.23 -0.64
C SER A 110 -3.67 9.79 -0.94
N VAL A 111 -3.18 9.59 -2.17
CA VAL A 111 -2.57 8.33 -2.62
C VAL A 111 -1.20 8.65 -3.20
N PHE A 112 -0.16 8.02 -2.67
CA PHE A 112 1.19 8.06 -3.22
C PHE A 112 1.39 6.90 -4.19
N ILE A 113 1.75 7.20 -5.42
CA ILE A 113 1.97 6.23 -6.49
C ILE A 113 3.43 6.37 -6.93
N PRO A 114 4.35 5.49 -6.50
CA PRO A 114 5.76 5.62 -6.81
C PRO A 114 6.03 5.66 -8.32
N TRP A 115 5.18 4.98 -9.10
CA TRP A 115 5.26 4.89 -10.55
C TRP A 115 3.94 5.35 -11.17
N LYS A 116 3.88 6.60 -11.67
CA LYS A 116 2.67 7.23 -12.26
C LYS A 116 1.82 6.22 -13.05
N TRP A 117 0.59 5.95 -12.61
CA TRP A 117 -0.36 5.11 -13.35
C TRP A 117 -0.82 5.81 -14.64
N ASP A 118 -1.60 5.09 -15.45
CA ASP A 118 -2.27 5.70 -16.61
C ASP A 118 -3.09 6.94 -16.19
N GLU A 119 -3.12 7.97 -17.03
CA GLU A 119 -3.74 9.25 -16.69
C GLU A 119 -5.22 9.13 -16.36
N LYS A 120 -5.94 8.22 -17.04
CA LYS A 120 -7.36 7.99 -16.76
C LYS A 120 -7.54 7.31 -15.39
N ALA A 121 -6.65 6.39 -15.02
CA ALA A 121 -6.66 5.76 -13.70
C ALA A 121 -6.37 6.78 -12.59
N MET A 122 -5.43 7.70 -12.82
CA MET A 122 -5.10 8.78 -11.91
C MET A 122 -6.28 9.75 -11.75
N GLN A 123 -6.93 10.12 -12.86
CA GLN A 123 -8.11 10.97 -12.86
C GLN A 123 -9.27 10.31 -12.09
N GLN A 124 -9.49 9.01 -12.27
CA GLN A 124 -10.53 8.28 -11.53
C GLN A 124 -10.31 8.28 -10.01
N LEU A 125 -9.05 8.27 -9.53
CA LEU A 125 -8.74 8.46 -8.11
C LEU A 125 -9.02 9.89 -7.65
N GLN A 126 -8.68 10.89 -8.47
CA GLN A 126 -8.89 12.30 -8.16
C GLN A 126 -10.38 12.67 -8.07
N GLU A 127 -11.22 12.08 -8.92
CA GLU A 127 -12.68 12.20 -8.85
C GLU A 127 -13.24 11.70 -7.51
N GLY A 128 -12.58 10.72 -6.89
CA GLY A 128 -12.86 10.26 -5.54
C GLY A 128 -12.36 11.19 -4.43
N ALA A 129 -12.04 12.46 -4.73
CA ALA A 129 -11.49 13.47 -3.83
C ALA A 129 -10.11 13.13 -3.23
N CYS A 130 -9.30 12.34 -3.93
CA CYS A 130 -7.93 12.03 -3.50
C CYS A 130 -6.90 12.94 -4.16
N THR A 131 -5.98 13.49 -3.37
CA THR A 131 -4.74 14.06 -3.94
C THR A 131 -3.83 12.92 -4.38
N VAL A 132 -3.48 12.87 -5.65
CA VAL A 132 -2.57 11.84 -6.15
C VAL A 132 -1.16 12.40 -6.31
N ARG A 133 -0.19 11.78 -5.62
CA ARG A 133 1.23 12.16 -5.65
C ARG A 133 2.02 11.07 -6.32
N TYR A 134 2.99 11.42 -7.16
CA TYR A 134 3.87 10.43 -7.79
C TYR A 134 5.28 10.98 -7.95
N MET A 135 6.25 10.08 -8.15
CA MET A 135 7.62 10.45 -8.49
C MET A 135 7.78 10.45 -10.01
N PRO A 136 8.09 11.60 -10.64
CA PRO A 136 8.20 11.69 -12.11
C PRO A 136 9.40 10.88 -12.66
N ASP A 137 10.51 10.77 -11.91
CA ASP A 137 11.79 10.27 -12.45
C ASP A 137 12.32 8.97 -11.82
N LYS A 138 11.45 7.99 -11.55
CA LYS A 138 11.93 6.66 -11.12
C LYS A 138 11.17 5.52 -11.79
N ALA A 139 11.36 5.34 -13.09
CA ALA A 139 10.86 4.16 -13.82
C ALA A 139 11.58 2.83 -13.43
N THR A 140 12.39 2.83 -12.36
CA THR A 140 13.22 1.71 -11.94
C THR A 140 12.72 1.10 -10.63
N LEU A 141 13.19 -0.12 -10.34
CA LEU A 141 12.93 -0.85 -9.10
C LEU A 141 13.37 -0.08 -7.85
N TYR A 142 14.36 0.80 -8.00
CA TYR A 142 14.84 1.69 -6.94
C TYR A 142 13.73 2.59 -6.37
N ALA A 143 12.64 2.87 -7.10
CA ALA A 143 11.54 3.71 -6.61
C ALA A 143 10.78 3.11 -5.42
N ALA A 144 10.77 1.79 -5.27
CA ALA A 144 10.13 1.11 -4.14
C ALA A 144 11.10 0.29 -3.29
N GLN A 145 12.36 0.71 -3.27
CA GLN A 145 13.25 0.30 -2.21
C GLN A 145 12.89 1.01 -0.90
N PRO A 146 13.20 0.40 0.26
CA PRO A 146 12.99 1.01 1.57
C PRO A 146 13.53 2.44 1.68
N GLN A 147 14.72 2.71 1.10
CA GLN A 147 15.33 4.04 1.14
C GLN A 147 14.52 5.08 0.35
N SER A 148 13.86 4.68 -0.74
CA SER A 148 13.06 5.61 -1.54
C SER A 148 11.81 6.05 -0.80
N PHE A 149 11.13 5.15 -0.09
CA PHE A 149 10.00 5.51 0.76
C PHE A 149 10.46 6.36 1.95
N ALA A 150 11.57 5.98 2.60
CA ALA A 150 12.15 6.78 3.70
C ALA A 150 12.51 8.19 3.25
N LYS A 151 13.12 8.33 2.06
CA LYS A 151 13.46 9.62 1.46
C LYS A 151 12.20 10.43 1.10
N ALA A 152 11.19 9.82 0.48
CA ALA A 152 9.94 10.51 0.17
C ALA A 152 9.30 11.07 1.45
N ARG A 153 9.32 10.29 2.55
CA ARG A 153 8.85 10.74 3.86
C ARG A 153 9.67 11.91 4.40
N SER A 154 11.01 11.84 4.35
CA SER A 154 11.88 12.93 4.81
C SER A 154 11.69 14.21 3.98
N ASP A 155 11.35 14.05 2.70
CA ASP A 155 11.06 15.15 1.78
C ASP A 155 9.62 15.71 1.97
N GLY A 156 8.89 15.25 3.00
CA GLY A 156 7.55 15.75 3.36
C GLY A 156 6.40 15.17 2.55
N VAL A 157 6.62 14.06 1.83
CA VAL A 157 5.56 13.35 1.10
C VAL A 157 4.76 12.49 2.06
N ALA A 158 3.50 12.88 2.29
CA ALA A 158 2.54 12.04 2.99
C ALA A 158 2.25 10.77 2.17
N MET A 159 2.24 9.61 2.84
CA MET A 159 2.02 8.31 2.20
C MET A 159 0.94 7.52 2.96
N PRO A 160 -0.29 8.05 3.09
CA PRO A 160 -1.30 7.33 3.84
C PRO A 160 -1.79 6.11 3.06
N ILE A 161 -2.00 6.24 1.75
CA ILE A 161 -2.15 5.10 0.85
C ILE A 161 -0.97 5.05 -0.11
N ILE A 162 -0.39 3.88 -0.30
CA ILE A 162 0.61 3.62 -1.35
C ILE A 162 -0.04 2.76 -2.44
N GLY A 163 -0.03 3.25 -3.68
CA GLY A 163 -0.52 2.54 -4.86
C GLY A 163 0.60 1.87 -5.64
N LEU A 164 0.52 0.55 -5.79
CA LEU A 164 1.49 -0.26 -6.51
C LEU A 164 0.92 -0.70 -7.86
N ASP A 165 1.66 -0.42 -8.93
CA ASP A 165 1.48 -0.94 -10.29
C ASP A 165 2.80 -1.58 -10.69
N ILE A 166 3.02 -2.81 -10.24
CA ILE A 166 4.26 -3.54 -10.44
C ILE A 166 4.00 -4.96 -10.92
N SER A 167 5.00 -5.53 -11.58
CA SER A 167 4.94 -6.90 -12.08
C SER A 167 4.88 -7.91 -10.92
N GLU A 168 4.25 -9.05 -11.18
CA GLU A 168 4.08 -10.12 -10.18
C GLU A 168 5.43 -10.59 -9.62
N GLU A 169 6.48 -10.60 -10.45
CA GLU A 169 7.80 -11.08 -10.07
C GLU A 169 8.36 -10.30 -8.88
N VAL A 170 8.14 -8.99 -8.83
CA VAL A 170 8.72 -8.08 -7.82
C VAL A 170 7.78 -7.77 -6.66
N MET A 171 6.52 -8.16 -6.79
CA MET A 171 5.47 -7.87 -5.82
C MET A 171 5.80 -8.45 -4.43
N ASP A 172 6.36 -9.65 -4.36
CA ASP A 172 6.67 -10.34 -3.09
C ASP A 172 7.75 -9.63 -2.26
N VAL A 173 8.53 -8.74 -2.88
CA VAL A 173 9.48 -7.87 -2.15
C VAL A 173 8.86 -6.51 -1.88
N VAL A 174 8.25 -5.89 -2.90
CA VAL A 174 7.80 -4.51 -2.81
C VAL A 174 6.54 -4.35 -1.97
N LEU A 175 5.57 -5.27 -2.06
CA LEU A 175 4.31 -5.17 -1.33
C LEU A 175 4.54 -5.17 0.19
N PRO A 176 5.30 -6.12 0.79
CA PRO A 176 5.58 -6.07 2.22
C PRO A 176 6.35 -4.81 2.65
N VAL A 177 7.25 -4.30 1.80
CA VAL A 177 8.02 -3.07 2.08
C VAL A 177 7.10 -1.86 2.09
N ALA A 178 6.25 -1.70 1.07
CA ALA A 178 5.27 -0.62 1.02
C ALA A 178 4.35 -0.66 2.24
N CYS A 179 3.97 -1.86 2.72
CA CYS A 179 3.14 -2.00 3.92
C CYS A 179 3.79 -1.44 5.20
N GLN A 180 5.12 -1.40 5.27
CA GLN A 180 5.85 -0.81 6.40
C GLN A 180 5.87 0.72 6.34
N HIS A 181 5.64 1.31 5.16
CA HIS A 181 5.71 2.74 4.93
C HIS A 181 4.35 3.43 4.79
N ALA A 182 3.30 2.68 4.42
CA ALA A 182 1.94 3.20 4.34
C ALA A 182 1.35 3.46 5.73
N GLU A 183 0.75 4.62 5.95
CA GLU A 183 0.13 4.94 7.25
C GLU A 183 -1.23 4.23 7.40
N VAL A 184 -1.96 4.06 6.29
CA VAL A 184 -3.32 3.51 6.25
C VAL A 184 -3.39 2.20 5.46
N ALA A 185 -2.98 2.20 4.19
CA ALA A 185 -3.08 1.01 3.37
C ALA A 185 -2.12 0.99 2.17
N VAL A 186 -1.85 -0.21 1.66
CA VAL A 186 -1.28 -0.42 0.33
C VAL A 186 -2.34 -0.99 -0.58
N ILE A 187 -2.50 -0.40 -1.77
CA ILE A 187 -3.36 -0.92 -2.84
C ILE A 187 -2.46 -1.43 -3.96
N ALA A 188 -2.65 -2.67 -4.39
CA ALA A 188 -1.87 -3.28 -5.45
C ALA A 188 -2.79 -4.02 -6.42
N ALA A 189 -2.69 -3.69 -7.70
CA ALA A 189 -3.34 -4.46 -8.76
C ALA A 189 -2.42 -5.63 -9.13
N VAL A 190 -2.92 -6.86 -9.03
CA VAL A 190 -2.14 -8.08 -9.27
C VAL A 190 -2.85 -8.98 -10.27
N PRO A 191 -2.12 -9.71 -11.14
CA PRO A 191 -2.75 -10.70 -12.00
C PRO A 191 -3.38 -11.83 -11.16
N ARG A 192 -4.40 -12.51 -11.69
CA ARG A 192 -5.04 -13.66 -10.99
C ARG A 192 -4.03 -14.73 -10.56
N THR A 193 -3.00 -14.96 -11.38
CA THR A 193 -1.89 -15.90 -11.11
C THR A 193 -1.15 -15.60 -9.83
N TYR A 194 -1.11 -14.34 -9.39
CA TYR A 194 -0.45 -13.96 -8.15
C TYR A 194 -1.02 -14.70 -6.94
N ILE A 195 -2.33 -14.95 -6.93
CA ILE A 195 -3.01 -15.69 -5.87
C ILE A 195 -3.13 -17.16 -6.22
N THR A 196 -3.56 -17.50 -7.43
CA THR A 196 -3.87 -18.89 -7.81
C THR A 196 -2.64 -19.77 -7.99
N GLN A 197 -1.47 -19.18 -8.23
CA GLN A 197 -0.17 -19.86 -8.34
C GLN A 197 0.81 -19.36 -7.27
N ALA A 198 0.30 -18.90 -6.13
CA ALA A 198 1.11 -18.50 -5.00
C ALA A 198 1.99 -19.67 -4.51
N ASP A 199 3.27 -19.40 -4.24
CA ASP A 199 4.12 -20.35 -3.53
C ASP A 199 3.79 -20.34 -2.02
N PRO A 200 4.29 -21.32 -1.25
CA PRO A 200 3.95 -21.43 0.17
C PRO A 200 4.21 -20.14 0.95
N ALA A 201 5.38 -19.51 0.78
CA ALA A 201 5.72 -18.26 1.47
C ALA A 201 4.74 -17.12 1.17
N ARG A 202 4.36 -16.92 -0.11
CA ARG A 202 3.38 -15.90 -0.50
C ARG A 202 2.01 -16.18 0.12
N LEU A 203 1.56 -17.42 0.05
CA LEU A 203 0.25 -17.80 0.56
C LEU A 203 0.18 -17.67 2.08
N ASP A 204 1.23 -18.08 2.80
CA ASP A 204 1.34 -17.97 4.25
C ASP A 204 1.35 -16.50 4.69
N TRP A 205 2.08 -15.64 3.98
CA TRP A 205 2.08 -14.21 4.23
C TRP A 205 0.69 -13.60 4.03
N LEU A 206 0.04 -13.87 2.89
CA LEU A 206 -1.31 -13.36 2.61
C LEU A 206 -2.34 -13.85 3.64
N ARG A 207 -2.29 -15.13 4.02
CA ARG A 207 -3.16 -15.71 5.06
C ARG A 207 -2.88 -15.10 6.43
N ALA A 208 -1.63 -14.80 6.78
CA ALA A 208 -1.30 -14.13 8.02
C ALA A 208 -1.92 -12.72 8.07
N VAL A 209 -1.74 -11.92 7.01
CA VAL A 209 -2.34 -10.58 6.90
C VAL A 209 -3.88 -10.64 6.92
N GLN A 210 -4.48 -11.67 6.31
CA GLN A 210 -5.92 -11.90 6.37
C GLN A 210 -6.40 -12.25 7.79
N ARG A 211 -5.71 -13.15 8.50
CA ARG A 211 -6.03 -13.52 9.89
C ARG A 211 -5.93 -12.34 10.86
N GLU A 212 -5.00 -11.43 10.61
CA GLU A 212 -4.88 -10.17 11.35
C GLU A 212 -5.99 -9.16 11.02
N GLY A 213 -6.91 -9.50 10.11
CA GLY A 213 -8.00 -8.63 9.69
C GLY A 213 -7.52 -7.43 8.86
N ARG A 214 -6.37 -7.54 8.18
CA ARG A 214 -5.75 -6.45 7.43
C ARG A 214 -5.84 -6.57 5.92
N LEU A 215 -6.20 -7.75 5.38
CA LEU A 215 -6.28 -7.98 3.93
C LEU A 215 -7.73 -7.87 3.43
N SER A 216 -7.95 -7.15 2.34
CA SER A 216 -9.12 -7.26 1.46
C SER A 216 -8.66 -7.62 0.05
N ILE A 217 -9.38 -8.55 -0.59
CA ILE A 217 -9.13 -8.97 -1.97
C ILE A 217 -10.39 -8.68 -2.77
N LEU A 218 -10.25 -7.89 -3.84
CA LEU A 218 -11.34 -7.53 -4.74
C LEU A 218 -11.06 -8.08 -6.14
N GLU A 219 -12.03 -8.75 -6.74
CA GLU A 219 -11.91 -9.26 -8.11
C GLU A 219 -12.29 -8.19 -9.13
N VAL A 220 -11.43 -7.97 -10.13
CA VAL A 220 -11.71 -7.04 -11.23
C VAL A 220 -11.22 -7.62 -12.54
N GLY A 221 -12.16 -8.07 -13.39
CA GLY A 221 -11.83 -8.63 -14.69
C GLY A 221 -10.81 -9.77 -14.58
N THR A 222 -9.59 -9.59 -15.10
CA THR A 222 -8.50 -10.59 -15.07
C THR A 222 -7.48 -10.36 -13.94
N LYS A 223 -7.74 -9.41 -13.05
CA LYS A 223 -6.86 -9.01 -11.94
C LYS A 223 -7.57 -9.10 -10.59
N PHE A 224 -6.79 -9.00 -9.53
CA PHE A 224 -7.27 -8.71 -8.18
C PHE A 224 -6.70 -7.38 -7.71
N TRP A 225 -7.49 -6.64 -6.92
CA TRP A 225 -6.93 -5.67 -5.98
C TRP A 225 -6.60 -6.37 -4.69
N LEU A 226 -5.34 -6.28 -4.28
CA LEU A 226 -4.95 -6.50 -2.90
C LEU A 226 -4.95 -5.17 -2.18
N VAL A 227 -5.73 -5.08 -1.11
CA VAL A 227 -5.74 -3.94 -0.21
C VAL A 227 -5.26 -4.41 1.15
N VAL A 228 -4.03 -4.02 1.50
CA VAL A 228 -3.39 -4.36 2.78
C VAL A 228 -3.42 -3.14 3.68
N PHE A 229 -4.28 -3.16 4.68
CA PHE A 229 -4.40 -2.11 5.68
C PHE A 229 -3.27 -2.22 6.72
N SER A 230 -2.84 -1.09 7.28
CA SER A 230 -1.84 -1.07 8.35
C SER A 230 -2.39 -1.70 9.64
N ASN A 231 -3.71 -1.66 9.85
CA ASN A 231 -4.40 -2.37 10.93
C ASN A 231 -5.87 -2.69 10.58
N ALA A 232 -6.51 -3.53 11.40
CA ALA A 232 -7.90 -3.95 11.20
C ALA A 232 -8.95 -2.85 11.44
N LEU A 233 -8.60 -1.77 12.14
CA LEU A 233 -9.51 -0.62 12.35
C LEU A 233 -9.66 0.17 11.06
N TRP A 234 -8.55 0.42 10.36
CA TRP A 234 -8.59 1.08 9.04
C TRP A 234 -9.39 0.27 8.02
N LYS A 235 -9.22 -1.06 8.00
CA LYS A 235 -10.04 -1.93 7.15
C LYS A 235 -11.53 -1.73 7.43
N ARG A 236 -11.93 -1.79 8.71
CA ARG A 236 -13.34 -1.63 9.13
C ARG A 236 -13.90 -0.24 8.81
N ALA A 237 -13.08 0.80 8.93
CA ALA A 237 -13.51 2.18 8.66
C ALA A 237 -13.64 2.48 7.16
N LEU A 238 -12.85 1.83 6.31
CA LEU A 238 -12.71 2.22 4.90
C LEU A 238 -13.34 1.24 3.91
N VAL A 239 -13.46 -0.04 4.25
CA VAL A 239 -14.16 -1.02 3.39
C VAL A 239 -15.66 -0.82 3.55
N LYS A 240 -16.38 -0.70 2.43
CA LYS A 240 -17.83 -0.51 2.44
C LYS A 240 -18.55 -1.86 2.59
N ASP A 241 -19.61 -1.90 3.40
CA ASP A 241 -20.33 -3.13 3.80
C ASP A 241 -20.86 -4.00 2.64
N THR A 242 -21.02 -3.42 1.45
CA THR A 242 -21.48 -4.13 0.25
C THR A 242 -20.38 -4.94 -0.45
N THR A 243 -19.15 -4.91 0.06
CA THR A 243 -17.99 -5.51 -0.61
C THR A 243 -17.90 -7.01 -0.34
N ARG A 244 -18.12 -7.84 -1.38
CA ARG A 244 -17.79 -9.27 -1.34
C ARG A 244 -16.28 -9.46 -1.41
N ALA A 245 -15.60 -9.41 -0.28
CA ALA A 245 -14.18 -9.72 -0.21
C ALA A 245 -13.93 -11.22 -0.39
N ILE A 246 -12.95 -11.58 -1.22
CA ILE A 246 -12.50 -12.98 -1.33
C ILE A 246 -11.77 -13.36 -0.05
N GLN A 247 -12.11 -14.52 0.50
CA GLN A 247 -11.36 -15.14 1.59
C GLN A 247 -10.42 -16.20 1.03
N LEU A 248 -9.14 -16.11 1.38
CA LEU A 248 -8.20 -17.20 1.17
C LEU A 248 -8.52 -18.31 2.17
N LEU A 249 -8.85 -19.49 1.66
CA LEU A 249 -8.99 -20.72 2.44
C LEU A 249 -7.62 -21.25 2.88
#